data_AF-A0A2K3L4V2-F1
#
_entry.id   AF-A0A2K3L4V2-F1
#
_cell.length_a   1.000
_cell.length_b   1.000
_cell.length_c   1.000
_cell.angle_alpha   90.00
_cell.angle_beta   90.00
_cell.angle_gamma   90.00
#
_symmetry.space_group_name_H-M   'P 1'
#
loop_
_entity.id
_entity.type
_entity.pdbx_description
1 polymer ?
#
loop_
_entity_poly.entity_id
_entity_poly.type
_entity_poly.pdbx_seq_one_letter_code
_entity_poly.pdbx_strand_id
1 'polypeptide(L)'
;MENLKVLILDKTAIKELPSSLYRLVGLEELSLQNCAKLKTIPSSLGNLSELLKLHLNYCKSLETFPSSIFKLKLTELHFKGCSMLQTFSEIPNECGRLSSLTELSLPGSSIANLPESMAHLSSLRSLIISDCKLLECVPKLPPNLIQVMAFDCPSIKRLMLNSRSASKESFFKFNLTSSQELDATSLSNIEEEAYIKINDDAYWWVLFCFAGNAVPDWFTHRCQGHSKTIRNDHLSLYEGNRLVGFGLCVVLGRDFPFEFFPNNNGFTYKLKFESDDQRHFRPIMLAVEYDWQGRDRRFTQHHTFLWKFEMDLARIGNRLFGAHTITFEILDKHYRPLCFPSTMTVKECGIFPLYSKENDDDDDDDDDGGIEGACWIMDPSLNKRQK
;
A
#
# COMPACT_ATOMS: atom_id res chain seq x y z
N MET A 1 26.17 -35.54 10.47
CA MET A 1 25.10 -34.60 10.86
C MET A 1 23.86 -34.81 9.99
N GLU A 2 23.49 -36.05 9.65
CA GLU A 2 22.36 -36.34 8.75
C GLU A 2 20.99 -36.07 9.41
N ASN A 3 20.97 -35.88 10.73
CA ASN A 3 19.77 -35.61 11.53
C ASN A 3 19.60 -34.14 11.93
N LEU A 4 20.46 -33.23 11.44
CA LEU A 4 20.36 -31.82 11.81
C LEU A 4 19.15 -31.20 11.10
N LYS A 5 18.09 -30.94 11.86
CA LYS A 5 16.85 -30.33 11.36
C LYS A 5 16.87 -28.81 11.33
N VAL A 6 17.54 -28.19 12.30
CA VAL A 6 17.55 -26.73 12.47
C VAL A 6 18.98 -26.25 12.59
N LEU A 7 19.34 -25.24 11.78
CA LEU A 7 20.65 -24.59 11.80
C LEU A 7 20.47 -23.08 11.91
N ILE A 8 20.88 -22.52 13.07
CA ILE A 8 20.80 -21.08 13.34
C ILE A 8 22.20 -20.50 13.32
N LEU A 9 22.43 -19.57 12.39
CA LEU A 9 23.69 -18.85 12.15
C LEU A 9 23.50 -17.34 12.25
N ASP A 10 22.43 -16.90 12.93
CA ASP A 10 22.07 -15.50 13.10
C ASP A 10 23.20 -14.65 13.69
N LYS A 11 23.31 -13.40 13.23
CA LYS A 11 24.24 -12.37 13.72
C LYS A 11 25.71 -12.80 13.64
N THR A 12 26.04 -13.79 12.81
CA THR A 12 27.42 -14.22 12.62
C THR A 12 28.15 -13.38 11.57
N ALA A 13 29.49 -13.44 11.58
CA ALA A 13 30.34 -12.74 10.62
C ALA A 13 30.57 -13.52 9.32
N ILE A 14 29.75 -14.53 9.04
CA ILE A 14 29.87 -15.37 7.84
C ILE A 14 29.80 -14.50 6.58
N LYS A 15 30.69 -14.81 5.63
CA LYS A 15 30.75 -14.12 4.34
C LYS A 15 30.08 -14.94 3.23
N GLU A 16 30.12 -16.25 3.37
CA GLU A 16 29.61 -17.22 2.42
C GLU A 16 29.18 -18.48 3.18
N LEU A 17 28.21 -19.20 2.62
CA LEU A 17 27.88 -20.54 3.08
C LEU A 17 28.76 -21.56 2.33
N PRO A 18 29.22 -22.62 2.99
CA PRO A 18 30.00 -23.64 2.32
C PRO A 18 29.15 -24.32 1.24
N SER A 19 29.73 -24.56 0.07
CA SER A 19 29.03 -25.22 -1.03
C SER A 19 28.53 -26.62 -0.68
N SER A 20 29.10 -27.24 0.35
CA SER A 20 28.73 -28.56 0.91
C SER A 20 27.50 -28.56 1.82
N LEU A 21 26.86 -27.41 2.07
CA LEU A 21 25.69 -27.32 2.96
C LEU A 21 24.52 -28.20 2.51
N TYR A 22 24.41 -28.48 1.21
CA TYR A 22 23.42 -29.41 0.65
C TYR A 22 23.49 -30.84 1.22
N ARG A 23 24.59 -31.21 1.86
CA ARG A 23 24.75 -32.53 2.51
C ARG A 23 23.91 -32.67 3.78
N LEU A 24 23.36 -31.58 4.31
CA LEU A 24 22.43 -31.59 5.43
C LEU A 24 21.03 -31.98 4.95
N VAL A 25 20.87 -33.18 4.40
CA VAL A 25 19.65 -33.62 3.69
C VAL A 25 18.38 -33.58 4.54
N GLY A 26 18.49 -33.67 5.87
CA GLY A 26 17.36 -33.55 6.80
C GLY A 26 17.12 -32.14 7.36
N LEU A 27 17.77 -31.11 6.80
CA LEU A 27 17.63 -29.73 7.28
C LEU A 27 16.27 -29.16 6.88
N GLU A 28 15.45 -28.85 7.88
CA GLU A 28 14.11 -28.27 7.74
C GLU A 28 14.13 -26.74 7.89
N GLU A 29 15.05 -26.19 8.69
CA GLU A 29 15.17 -24.76 8.95
C GLU A 29 16.63 -24.26 8.91
N LEU A 30 16.85 -23.19 8.16
CA LEU A 30 18.12 -22.44 8.12
C LEU A 30 17.87 -20.97 8.44
N SER A 31 18.44 -20.50 9.54
CA SER A 31 18.38 -19.09 9.94
C SER A 31 19.74 -18.42 9.83
N LEU A 32 19.78 -17.28 9.17
CA LEU A 32 20.95 -16.46 8.83
C LEU A 32 20.65 -14.98 9.09
N GLN A 33 19.72 -14.67 10.00
CA GLN A 33 19.25 -13.31 10.23
C GLN A 33 20.40 -12.43 10.73
N ASN A 34 20.47 -11.19 10.25
CA ASN A 34 21.47 -10.20 10.60
C ASN A 34 22.93 -10.64 10.30
N CYS A 35 23.14 -11.56 9.36
CA CYS A 35 24.47 -11.89 8.84
C CYS A 35 24.94 -10.77 7.89
N ALA A 36 25.35 -9.64 8.47
CA ALA A 36 25.62 -8.41 7.74
C ALA A 36 26.75 -8.51 6.71
N LYS A 37 27.60 -9.54 6.78
CA LYS A 37 28.73 -9.77 5.84
C LYS A 37 28.44 -10.85 4.79
N LEU A 38 27.30 -11.55 4.87
CA LEU A 38 26.95 -12.62 3.95
C LEU A 38 26.70 -12.03 2.56
N LYS A 39 27.47 -12.47 1.57
CA LYS A 39 27.41 -11.92 0.21
C LYS A 39 26.55 -12.73 -0.75
N THR A 40 26.57 -14.04 -0.63
CA THR A 40 25.91 -14.94 -1.58
C THR A 40 25.27 -16.13 -0.87
N ILE A 41 24.18 -16.63 -1.46
CA ILE A 41 23.64 -17.94 -1.14
C ILE A 41 24.04 -18.91 -2.26
N PRO A 42 24.69 -20.05 -1.96
CA PRO A 42 25.12 -20.98 -2.98
C PRO A 42 23.90 -21.65 -3.63
N SER A 43 23.93 -21.84 -4.94
CA SER A 43 22.85 -22.51 -5.68
C SER A 43 22.61 -23.94 -5.20
N SER A 44 23.62 -24.59 -4.61
CA SER A 44 23.50 -25.91 -3.98
C SER A 44 22.51 -25.95 -2.81
N LEU A 45 22.14 -24.81 -2.21
CA LEU A 45 21.09 -24.75 -1.19
C LEU A 45 19.74 -25.24 -1.74
N GLY A 46 19.50 -25.09 -3.05
CA GLY A 46 18.31 -25.61 -3.73
C GLY A 46 18.24 -27.14 -3.82
N ASN A 47 19.24 -27.87 -3.32
CA ASN A 47 19.23 -29.33 -3.22
C ASN A 47 18.75 -29.85 -1.86
N LEU A 48 18.46 -28.97 -0.90
CA LEU A 48 17.92 -29.35 0.41
C LEU A 48 16.41 -29.61 0.33
N SER A 49 16.01 -30.79 -0.14
CA SER A 49 14.60 -31.12 -0.42
C SER A 49 13.66 -30.97 0.77
N GLU A 50 14.18 -31.13 1.99
CA GLU A 50 13.42 -31.04 3.24
C GLU A 50 13.39 -29.62 3.82
N LEU A 51 14.09 -28.64 3.22
CA LEU A 51 14.13 -27.28 3.75
C LEU A 51 12.76 -26.61 3.57
N LEU A 52 12.14 -26.27 4.71
CA LEU A 52 10.85 -25.60 4.80
C LEU A 52 11.01 -24.13 5.15
N LYS A 53 12.05 -23.76 5.92
CA LYS A 53 12.22 -22.40 6.44
C LYS A 53 13.60 -21.83 6.15
N LEU A 54 13.64 -20.64 5.55
CA LEU A 54 14.87 -19.90 5.27
C LEU A 54 14.75 -18.44 5.73
N HIS A 55 15.51 -18.06 6.76
CA HIS A 55 15.54 -16.70 7.29
C HIS A 55 16.85 -15.99 6.96
N LEU A 56 16.76 -14.87 6.25
CA LEU A 56 17.86 -14.03 5.74
C LEU A 56 17.63 -12.55 6.05
N ASN A 57 16.73 -12.23 6.98
CA ASN A 57 16.42 -10.84 7.34
C ASN A 57 17.68 -10.07 7.72
N TYR A 58 17.81 -8.85 7.21
CA TYR A 58 18.88 -7.89 7.48
C TYR A 58 20.29 -8.39 7.10
N CYS A 59 20.40 -9.29 6.12
CA CYS A 59 21.67 -9.60 5.44
C CYS A 59 22.05 -8.48 4.45
N LYS A 60 22.47 -7.34 4.99
CA LYS A 60 22.64 -6.08 4.23
C LYS A 60 23.62 -6.16 3.06
N SER A 61 24.62 -7.04 3.12
CA SER A 61 25.62 -7.28 2.07
C SER A 61 25.27 -8.40 1.10
N LEU A 62 24.07 -9.01 1.19
CA LEU A 62 23.67 -10.07 0.26
C LEU A 62 23.50 -9.48 -1.14
N GLU A 63 24.36 -9.89 -2.08
CA GLU A 63 24.46 -9.35 -3.45
C GLU A 63 23.65 -10.17 -4.46
N THR A 64 23.59 -11.49 -4.27
CA THR A 64 22.91 -12.44 -5.18
C THR A 64 22.06 -13.46 -4.43
N PHE A 65 20.98 -13.91 -5.07
CA PHE A 65 20.08 -14.94 -4.54
C PHE A 65 19.75 -15.98 -5.63
N PRO A 66 20.01 -17.28 -5.39
CA PRO A 66 19.91 -18.27 -6.45
C PRO A 66 18.45 -18.67 -6.71
N SER A 67 18.07 -18.75 -7.99
CA SER A 67 16.72 -19.19 -8.41
C SER A 67 16.42 -20.65 -8.02
N SER A 68 17.44 -21.45 -7.70
CA SER A 68 17.29 -22.82 -7.20
C SER A 68 16.47 -22.91 -5.91
N ILE A 69 16.37 -21.83 -5.12
CA ILE A 69 15.57 -21.79 -3.90
C ILE A 69 14.09 -21.95 -4.17
N PHE A 70 13.60 -21.49 -5.33
CA PHE A 70 12.20 -21.67 -5.73
C PHE A 70 11.86 -23.12 -6.14
N LYS A 71 12.86 -24.01 -6.24
CA LYS A 71 12.64 -25.45 -6.39
C LYS A 71 12.28 -26.13 -5.06
N LEU A 72 12.62 -25.50 -3.95
CA LEU A 72 12.36 -26.02 -2.60
C LEU A 72 10.88 -25.86 -2.25
N LYS A 73 10.39 -26.69 -1.33
CA LYS A 73 9.03 -26.60 -0.79
C LYS A 73 9.00 -25.67 0.42
N LEU A 74 9.64 -24.50 0.31
CA LEU A 74 9.72 -23.55 1.41
C LEU A 74 8.32 -23.08 1.81
N THR A 75 8.02 -23.21 3.10
CA THR A 75 6.90 -22.54 3.75
C THR A 75 7.31 -21.10 4.05
N GLU A 76 8.47 -20.88 4.69
CA GLU A 76 8.91 -19.56 5.13
C GLU A 76 10.17 -19.12 4.38
N LEU A 77 10.13 -17.93 3.76
CA LEU A 77 11.30 -17.30 3.14
C LEU A 77 11.32 -15.82 3.51
N HIS A 78 12.28 -15.41 4.34
CA HIS A 78 12.37 -14.03 4.80
C HIS A 78 13.71 -13.44 4.39
N PHE A 79 13.74 -12.33 3.67
CA PHE A 79 14.98 -11.63 3.30
C PHE A 79 14.81 -10.10 3.33
N LYS A 80 13.97 -9.64 4.25
CA LYS A 80 13.73 -8.23 4.52
C LYS A 80 15.04 -7.51 4.79
N GLY A 81 15.25 -6.31 4.24
CA GLY A 81 16.43 -5.50 4.57
C GLY A 81 17.76 -6.00 3.96
N CYS A 82 17.72 -6.87 2.95
CA CYS A 82 18.86 -7.24 2.11
C CYS A 82 19.13 -6.16 1.04
N SER A 83 19.70 -5.03 1.47
CA SER A 83 19.81 -3.81 0.67
C SER A 83 20.74 -3.86 -0.56
N MET A 84 21.68 -4.81 -0.60
CA MET A 84 22.67 -4.94 -1.70
C MET A 84 22.28 -5.98 -2.76
N LEU A 85 21.10 -6.58 -2.65
CA LEU A 85 20.67 -7.62 -3.57
C LEU A 85 20.39 -6.97 -4.93
N GLN A 86 21.28 -7.16 -5.91
CA GLN A 86 21.20 -6.48 -7.22
C GLN A 86 20.80 -7.43 -8.35
N THR A 87 21.05 -8.74 -8.18
CA THR A 87 20.74 -9.75 -9.21
C THR A 87 19.76 -10.75 -8.65
N PHE A 88 18.49 -10.54 -8.98
CA PHE A 88 17.50 -11.61 -8.95
C PHE A 88 17.50 -12.22 -10.36
N SER A 89 18.05 -13.42 -10.51
CA SER A 89 17.76 -14.24 -11.70
C SER A 89 16.26 -14.48 -11.71
N GLU A 90 15.60 -14.30 -12.85
CA GLU A 90 14.14 -14.42 -13.09
C GLU A 90 13.39 -15.17 -11.98
N ILE A 91 12.39 -14.53 -11.35
CA ILE A 91 11.50 -15.22 -10.42
C ILE A 91 10.76 -16.28 -11.24
N PRO A 92 11.00 -17.58 -11.00
CA PRO A 92 10.44 -18.60 -11.85
C PRO A 92 8.95 -18.79 -11.53
N ASN A 93 8.20 -19.34 -12.47
CA ASN A 93 6.75 -19.56 -12.33
C ASN A 93 6.40 -20.44 -11.11
N GLU A 94 7.34 -21.20 -10.57
CA GLU A 94 7.17 -22.03 -9.39
C GLU A 94 7.08 -21.23 -8.08
N CYS A 95 7.34 -19.91 -8.08
CA CYS A 95 7.31 -19.10 -6.86
C CYS A 95 5.96 -19.13 -6.14
N GLY A 96 4.85 -19.34 -6.85
CA GLY A 96 3.52 -19.48 -6.26
C GLY A 96 3.37 -20.64 -5.27
N ARG A 97 4.35 -21.56 -5.17
CA ARG A 97 4.39 -22.63 -4.15
C ARG A 97 4.79 -22.14 -2.76
N LEU A 98 5.34 -20.93 -2.65
CA LEU A 98 5.81 -20.33 -1.39
C LEU A 98 4.61 -19.82 -0.56
N SER A 99 3.77 -20.75 -0.09
CA SER A 99 2.48 -20.43 0.50
C SER A 99 2.56 -19.71 1.85
N SER A 100 3.70 -19.72 2.56
CA SER A 100 3.90 -18.98 3.82
C SER A 100 4.85 -17.77 3.68
N LEU A 101 5.21 -17.38 2.46
CA LEU A 101 5.94 -16.14 2.19
C LEU A 101 5.07 -14.93 2.56
N THR A 102 5.48 -14.14 3.56
CA THR A 102 4.70 -12.98 4.05
C THR A 102 5.19 -11.63 3.53
N GLU A 103 6.47 -11.50 3.18
CA GLU A 103 7.07 -10.26 2.68
C GLU A 103 8.05 -10.61 1.55
N LEU A 104 7.91 -9.95 0.39
CA LEU A 104 8.76 -10.12 -0.78
C LEU A 104 9.32 -8.75 -1.17
N SER A 105 10.65 -8.61 -1.17
CA SER A 105 11.33 -7.37 -1.56
C SER A 105 12.26 -7.60 -2.74
N LEU A 106 12.09 -6.84 -3.82
CA LEU A 106 12.86 -6.95 -5.07
C LEU A 106 13.59 -5.62 -5.36
N PRO A 107 14.76 -5.39 -4.75
CA PRO A 107 15.57 -4.22 -5.04
C PRO A 107 16.41 -4.43 -6.31
N GLY A 108 16.51 -3.39 -7.16
CA GLY A 108 17.49 -3.26 -8.24
C GLY A 108 17.48 -4.39 -9.28
N SER A 109 16.40 -5.16 -9.39
CA SER A 109 16.41 -6.38 -10.20
C SER A 109 16.28 -6.06 -11.69
N SER A 110 17.03 -6.78 -12.53
CA SER A 110 16.90 -6.75 -14.00
C SER A 110 15.69 -7.57 -14.51
N ILE A 111 14.69 -7.83 -13.65
CA ILE A 111 13.51 -8.60 -14.01
C ILE A 111 12.65 -7.78 -14.97
N ALA A 112 12.31 -8.36 -16.12
CA ALA A 112 11.40 -7.75 -17.08
C ALA A 112 9.93 -7.93 -16.70
N ASN A 113 9.55 -9.09 -16.15
CA ASN A 113 8.17 -9.41 -15.77
C ASN A 113 8.16 -10.28 -14.51
N LEU A 114 7.20 -10.03 -13.62
CA LEU A 114 6.91 -10.96 -12.53
C LEU A 114 5.98 -12.08 -13.03
N PRO A 115 6.12 -13.32 -12.52
CA PRO A 115 5.33 -14.46 -13.00
C PRO A 115 3.88 -14.45 -12.49
N GLU A 116 2.93 -14.92 -13.30
CA GLU A 116 1.49 -14.97 -12.93
C GLU A 116 1.21 -15.76 -11.64
N SER A 117 2.08 -16.69 -11.28
CA SER A 117 1.99 -17.46 -10.05
C SER A 117 2.17 -16.64 -8.77
N MET A 118 2.55 -15.37 -8.87
CA MET A 118 2.51 -14.42 -7.75
C MET A 118 1.13 -14.37 -7.08
N ALA A 119 0.04 -14.54 -7.84
CA ALA A 119 -1.32 -14.62 -7.31
C ALA A 119 -1.53 -15.77 -6.31
N HIS A 120 -0.70 -16.81 -6.35
CA HIS A 120 -0.80 -17.99 -5.48
C HIS A 120 -0.03 -17.87 -4.16
N LEU A 121 0.69 -16.76 -3.94
CA LEU A 121 1.40 -16.46 -2.70
C LEU A 121 0.39 -16.08 -1.60
N SER A 122 -0.35 -17.07 -1.09
CA SER A 122 -1.53 -16.87 -0.25
C SER A 122 -1.26 -16.16 1.08
N SER A 123 -0.04 -16.26 1.63
CA SER A 123 0.33 -15.55 2.87
C SER A 123 1.03 -14.21 2.64
N LEU A 124 1.24 -13.79 1.38
CA LEU A 124 1.99 -12.57 1.09
C LEU A 124 1.20 -11.34 1.52
N ARG A 125 1.81 -10.56 2.41
CA ARG A 125 1.24 -9.34 2.99
C ARG A 125 1.92 -8.08 2.49
N SER A 126 3.23 -8.13 2.22
CA SER A 126 3.98 -6.97 1.74
C SER A 126 4.81 -7.30 0.50
N LEU A 127 4.59 -6.54 -0.57
CA LEU A 127 5.41 -6.59 -1.80
C LEU A 127 6.12 -5.24 -1.98
N ILE A 128 7.45 -5.28 -1.95
CA ILE A 128 8.31 -4.12 -2.16
C ILE A 128 9.10 -4.34 -3.44
N ILE A 129 8.99 -3.42 -4.39
CA ILE A 129 9.73 -3.40 -5.65
C ILE A 129 10.44 -2.06 -5.70
N SER A 130 11.75 -2.04 -5.89
CA SER A 130 12.50 -0.78 -5.86
C SER A 130 13.61 -0.79 -6.88
N ASP A 131 13.77 0.31 -7.63
CA ASP A 131 14.84 0.47 -8.62
C ASP A 131 14.82 -0.62 -9.72
N CYS A 132 13.64 -1.20 -9.99
CA CYS A 132 13.44 -2.16 -11.07
C CYS A 132 13.14 -1.42 -12.38
N LYS A 133 14.21 -1.05 -13.10
CA LYS A 133 14.13 -0.21 -14.31
C LYS A 133 13.61 -0.92 -15.55
N LEU A 134 13.65 -2.26 -15.57
CA LEU A 134 13.21 -3.07 -16.71
C LEU A 134 11.85 -3.73 -16.48
N LEU A 135 11.27 -3.61 -15.27
CA LEU A 135 10.04 -4.31 -14.93
C LEU A 135 8.84 -3.67 -15.63
N GLU A 136 8.25 -4.38 -16.58
CA GLU A 136 7.12 -3.92 -17.38
C GLU A 136 5.77 -4.40 -16.85
N CYS A 137 5.70 -5.65 -16.38
CA CYS A 137 4.45 -6.24 -15.90
C CYS A 137 4.55 -6.76 -14.46
N VAL A 138 3.65 -6.26 -13.61
CA VAL A 138 3.27 -6.83 -12.33
C VAL A 138 1.93 -7.55 -12.54
N PRO A 139 1.89 -8.89 -12.51
CA PRO A 139 0.69 -9.67 -12.77
C PRO A 139 -0.29 -9.52 -11.61
N LYS A 140 -1.39 -10.28 -11.68
CA LYS A 140 -2.38 -10.32 -10.61
C LYS A 140 -1.71 -10.66 -9.28
N LEU A 141 -1.89 -9.77 -8.31
CA LEU A 141 -1.32 -9.95 -6.98
C LEU A 141 -2.26 -10.75 -6.06
N PRO A 142 -1.72 -11.40 -5.00
CA PRO A 142 -2.52 -12.15 -4.05
C PRO A 142 -3.42 -11.21 -3.21
N PRO A 143 -4.59 -11.68 -2.74
CA PRO A 143 -5.60 -10.80 -2.15
C PRO A 143 -5.28 -10.28 -0.75
N ASN A 144 -4.34 -10.92 -0.04
CA ASN A 144 -4.06 -10.67 1.37
C ASN A 144 -2.96 -9.62 1.61
N LEU A 145 -2.60 -8.87 0.56
CA LEU A 145 -1.64 -7.78 0.64
C LEU A 145 -2.18 -6.64 1.49
N ILE A 146 -1.40 -6.22 2.47
CA ILE A 146 -1.59 -4.98 3.24
C ILE A 146 -0.69 -3.86 2.69
N GLN A 147 0.32 -4.22 1.90
CA GLN A 147 1.30 -3.28 1.39
C GLN A 147 1.82 -3.66 0.00
N VAL A 148 1.80 -2.69 -0.93
CA VAL A 148 2.49 -2.77 -2.22
C VAL A 148 3.26 -1.48 -2.44
N MET A 149 4.58 -1.58 -2.60
CA MET A 149 5.46 -0.42 -2.72
C MET A 149 6.37 -0.60 -3.92
N ALA A 150 6.06 0.06 -5.03
CA ALA A 150 6.88 0.13 -6.22
C ALA A 150 7.51 1.53 -6.32
N PHE A 151 8.83 1.58 -6.18
CA PHE A 151 9.58 2.82 -6.20
C PHE A 151 10.65 2.85 -7.28
N ASP A 152 10.76 3.98 -7.99
CA ASP A 152 11.75 4.17 -9.05
C ASP A 152 11.67 3.04 -10.12
N CYS A 153 10.44 2.68 -10.50
CA CYS A 153 10.14 1.65 -11.50
C CYS A 153 9.48 2.29 -12.75
N PRO A 154 10.27 2.94 -13.63
CA PRO A 154 9.73 3.75 -14.71
C PRO A 154 8.99 2.98 -15.79
N SER A 155 9.41 1.74 -16.04
CA SER A 155 8.91 0.92 -17.15
C SER A 155 7.67 0.09 -16.84
N ILE A 156 7.11 0.17 -15.61
CA ILE A 156 5.89 -0.56 -15.28
C ILE A 156 4.76 -0.02 -16.17
N LYS A 157 4.26 -0.89 -17.04
CA LYS A 157 3.13 -0.66 -17.95
C LYS A 157 1.85 -1.26 -17.41
N ARG A 158 1.96 -2.46 -16.83
CA ARG A 158 0.81 -3.22 -16.32
C ARG A 158 1.00 -3.53 -14.84
N LEU A 159 -0.03 -3.23 -14.04
CA LEU A 159 -0.11 -3.64 -12.64
C LEU A 159 -1.56 -3.98 -12.30
N MET A 160 -1.78 -5.19 -11.78
CA MET A 160 -3.11 -5.65 -11.38
C MET A 160 -3.16 -5.93 -9.88
N LEU A 161 -3.80 -5.02 -9.16
CA LEU A 161 -4.27 -5.25 -7.80
C LEU A 161 -5.51 -6.16 -7.83
N ASN A 162 -5.60 -7.01 -6.84
CA ASN A 162 -6.76 -7.86 -6.63
C ASN A 162 -6.82 -8.16 -5.15
N SER A 163 -7.29 -7.22 -4.36
CA SER A 163 -7.45 -7.43 -2.94
C SER A 163 -8.90 -7.77 -2.65
N ARG A 164 -9.11 -8.86 -1.90
CA ARG A 164 -10.39 -9.03 -1.22
C ARG A 164 -10.37 -8.12 0.00
N SER A 165 -11.47 -7.42 0.24
CA SER A 165 -11.86 -7.03 1.59
C SER A 165 -11.84 -8.31 2.45
N ALA A 166 -10.84 -8.45 3.31
CA ALA A 166 -10.74 -9.55 4.25
C ALA A 166 -10.86 -8.99 5.67
N SER A 167 -11.72 -9.63 6.45
CA SER A 167 -12.47 -9.09 7.59
C SER A 167 -11.70 -8.68 8.85
N LYS A 168 -10.38 -8.43 8.80
CA LYS A 168 -9.57 -8.03 9.99
C LYS A 168 -8.35 -7.15 9.69
N GLU A 169 -8.19 -6.60 8.49
CA GLU A 169 -6.98 -5.84 8.16
C GLU A 169 -7.13 -4.36 8.46
N SER A 170 -6.43 -3.91 9.50
CA SER A 170 -6.61 -2.58 10.04
C SER A 170 -6.05 -1.47 9.14
N PHE A 171 -5.11 -1.79 8.23
CA PHE A 171 -4.52 -0.80 7.34
C PHE A 171 -4.12 -1.33 5.94
N PHE A 172 -4.05 -0.43 4.95
CA PHE A 172 -3.52 -0.74 3.62
C PHE A 172 -2.66 0.39 3.05
N LYS A 173 -1.53 0.03 2.42
CA LYS A 173 -0.60 0.98 1.79
C LYS A 173 -0.25 0.59 0.36
N PHE A 174 -0.50 1.48 -0.59
CA PHE A 174 -0.08 1.35 -1.97
C PHE A 174 0.77 2.55 -2.41
N ASN A 175 1.94 2.27 -2.98
CA ASN A 175 2.77 3.27 -3.64
C ASN A 175 3.22 2.73 -5.00
N LEU A 176 2.97 3.48 -6.07
CA LEU A 176 3.53 3.25 -7.40
C LEU A 176 4.06 4.59 -7.90
N THR A 177 5.36 4.80 -7.69
CA THR A 177 6.00 6.07 -8.07
C THR A 177 6.81 5.92 -9.33
N SER A 178 6.82 6.98 -10.13
CA SER A 178 7.64 7.11 -11.35
C SER A 178 7.25 6.19 -12.51
N SER A 179 6.14 5.44 -12.45
CA SER A 179 5.63 4.63 -13.58
C SER A 179 5.02 5.55 -14.65
N GLN A 180 5.78 5.83 -15.72
CA GLN A 180 5.39 6.78 -16.78
C GLN A 180 4.54 6.12 -17.86
N GLU A 181 4.59 4.80 -17.95
CA GLU A 181 4.01 4.03 -19.05
C GLU A 181 2.78 3.22 -18.61
N LEU A 182 2.22 3.51 -17.42
CA LEU A 182 1.09 2.77 -16.86
C LEU A 182 -0.13 2.84 -17.81
N ASP A 183 -0.68 1.68 -18.15
CA ASP A 183 -1.85 1.59 -19.01
C ASP A 183 -3.15 2.01 -18.28
N ALA A 184 -4.15 2.43 -19.06
CA ALA A 184 -5.43 2.90 -18.53
C ALA A 184 -6.19 1.82 -17.74
N THR A 185 -6.01 0.54 -18.10
CA THR A 185 -6.64 -0.59 -17.40
C THR A 185 -6.08 -0.73 -15.98
N SER A 186 -4.77 -0.62 -15.83
CA SER A 186 -4.07 -0.69 -14.55
C SER A 186 -4.42 0.52 -13.68
N LEU A 187 -4.49 1.72 -14.27
CA LEU A 187 -4.94 2.92 -13.57
C LEU A 187 -6.37 2.76 -13.04
N SER A 188 -7.30 2.31 -13.88
CA SER A 188 -8.70 2.05 -13.49
C SER A 188 -8.79 1.01 -12.37
N ASN A 189 -7.98 -0.05 -12.43
CA ASN A 189 -7.93 -1.07 -11.38
C ASN A 189 -7.40 -0.51 -10.05
N ILE A 190 -6.39 0.36 -10.08
CA ILE A 190 -5.89 1.04 -8.87
C ILE A 190 -6.97 1.95 -8.28
N GLU A 191 -7.69 2.71 -9.10
CA GLU A 191 -8.77 3.61 -8.64
C GLU A 191 -9.96 2.84 -8.05
N GLU A 192 -10.34 1.72 -8.66
CA GLU A 192 -11.40 0.82 -8.17
C GLU A 192 -11.02 0.19 -6.82
N GLU A 193 -9.78 -0.31 -6.69
CA GLU A 193 -9.28 -0.87 -5.44
C GLU A 193 -9.16 0.18 -4.34
N ALA A 194 -8.80 1.42 -4.70
CA ALA A 194 -8.81 2.53 -3.75
C ALA A 194 -10.23 2.84 -3.27
N TYR A 195 -11.21 2.88 -4.17
CA TYR A 195 -12.62 3.08 -3.81
C TYR A 195 -13.11 1.99 -2.85
N ILE A 196 -12.88 0.72 -3.17
CA ILE A 196 -13.31 -0.42 -2.35
C ILE A 196 -12.71 -0.31 -0.95
N LYS A 197 -11.39 -0.14 -0.83
CA LYS A 197 -10.72 -0.12 0.48
C LYS A 197 -11.04 1.11 1.32
N ILE A 198 -11.21 2.28 0.69
CA ILE A 198 -11.57 3.52 1.40
C ILE A 198 -12.98 3.41 2.00
N ASN A 199 -13.90 2.73 1.30
CA ASN A 199 -15.29 2.51 1.75
C ASN A 199 -15.46 1.29 2.68
N ASP A 200 -14.44 0.45 2.82
CA ASP A 200 -14.52 -0.76 3.63
C ASP A 200 -14.17 -0.47 5.09
N ASP A 201 -15.13 -0.72 5.98
CA ASP A 201 -15.02 -0.51 7.44
C ASP A 201 -13.95 -1.40 8.09
N ALA A 202 -13.49 -2.46 7.42
CA ALA A 202 -12.39 -3.27 7.93
C ALA A 202 -11.07 -2.48 8.06
N TYR A 203 -10.86 -1.45 7.24
CA TYR A 203 -9.64 -0.63 7.26
C TYR A 203 -9.84 0.67 8.04
N TRP A 204 -9.09 0.91 9.11
CA TRP A 204 -9.06 2.24 9.75
C TRP A 204 -8.10 3.20 9.05
N TRP A 205 -7.15 2.69 8.25
CA TRP A 205 -6.19 3.49 7.50
C TRP A 205 -5.91 2.96 6.11
N VAL A 206 -6.05 3.81 5.09
CA VAL A 206 -5.78 3.45 3.70
C VAL A 206 -4.99 4.57 3.05
N LEU A 207 -3.92 4.23 2.35
CA LEU A 207 -3.11 5.16 1.58
C LEU A 207 -2.85 4.60 0.19
N PHE A 208 -3.15 5.39 -0.84
CA PHE A 208 -2.69 5.16 -2.21
C PHE A 208 -1.90 6.37 -2.70
N CYS A 209 -0.80 6.09 -3.39
CA CYS A 209 -0.01 7.06 -4.13
C CYS A 209 0.35 6.47 -5.48
N PHE A 210 -0.05 7.10 -6.57
CA PHE A 210 0.23 6.62 -7.92
C PHE A 210 0.39 7.76 -8.92
N ALA A 211 0.95 7.43 -10.07
CA ALA A 211 1.00 8.27 -11.25
C ALA A 211 -0.42 8.61 -11.73
N GLY A 212 -0.90 9.82 -11.42
CA GLY A 212 -2.26 10.25 -11.70
C GLY A 212 -2.34 11.76 -11.80
N ASN A 213 -3.24 12.27 -12.64
CA ASN A 213 -3.32 13.69 -12.97
C ASN A 213 -4.69 14.33 -12.68
N ALA A 214 -5.60 13.59 -12.06
CA ALA A 214 -6.95 13.99 -11.75
C ALA A 214 -7.42 13.31 -10.45
N VAL A 215 -8.40 13.94 -9.80
CA VAL A 215 -9.12 13.34 -8.68
C VAL A 215 -10.11 12.30 -9.24
N PRO A 216 -10.16 11.06 -8.69
CA PRO A 216 -11.05 10.01 -9.18
C PRO A 216 -12.54 10.39 -9.19
N ASP A 217 -13.30 9.76 -10.08
CA ASP A 217 -14.66 10.20 -10.38
C ASP A 217 -15.70 10.02 -9.27
N TRP A 218 -15.39 9.18 -8.28
CA TRP A 218 -16.26 8.94 -7.13
C TRP A 218 -16.12 10.00 -6.03
N PHE A 219 -15.16 10.93 -6.09
CA PHE A 219 -15.11 12.06 -5.15
C PHE A 219 -16.23 13.07 -5.43
N THR A 220 -17.10 13.28 -4.45
CA THR A 220 -18.29 14.13 -4.54
C THR A 220 -17.98 15.63 -4.45
N HIS A 221 -16.92 16.01 -3.74
CA HIS A 221 -16.54 17.41 -3.57
C HIS A 221 -15.13 17.66 -4.10
N ARG A 222 -15.02 18.26 -5.29
CA ARG A 222 -13.73 18.58 -5.92
C ARG A 222 -13.45 20.07 -5.97
N CYS A 223 -12.18 20.44 -5.95
CA CYS A 223 -11.70 21.81 -6.11
C CYS A 223 -10.43 21.86 -6.94
N GLN A 224 -10.23 22.94 -7.68
CA GLN A 224 -8.88 23.31 -8.09
C GLN A 224 -8.16 23.99 -6.92
N GLY A 225 -6.86 23.73 -6.78
CA GLY A 225 -6.05 24.31 -5.71
C GLY A 225 -6.09 23.52 -4.40
N HIS A 226 -5.66 24.16 -3.32
CA HIS A 226 -5.33 23.51 -2.04
C HIS A 226 -6.42 23.63 -0.96
N SER A 227 -7.61 24.16 -1.29
CA SER A 227 -8.65 24.39 -0.28
C SER A 227 -10.06 24.22 -0.83
N LYS A 228 -10.90 23.50 -0.09
CA LYS A 228 -12.34 23.35 -0.36
C LYS A 228 -13.14 23.61 0.91
N THR A 229 -14.15 24.47 0.79
CA THR A 229 -15.20 24.61 1.80
C THR A 229 -16.44 23.85 1.36
N ILE A 230 -17.01 23.06 2.28
CA ILE A 230 -18.23 22.30 2.10
C ILE A 230 -19.21 22.80 3.17
N ARG A 231 -20.46 23.04 2.78
CA ARG A 231 -21.51 23.38 3.74
C ARG A 231 -22.02 22.09 4.39
N ASN A 232 -22.30 22.12 5.68
CA ASN A 232 -22.59 20.92 6.46
C ASN A 232 -23.87 20.20 6.00
N ASP A 233 -24.85 20.94 5.49
CA ASP A 233 -26.06 20.42 4.85
C ASP A 233 -25.78 19.53 3.62
N HIS A 234 -24.61 19.68 2.97
CA HIS A 234 -24.16 18.79 1.89
C HIS A 234 -23.41 17.55 2.40
N LEU A 235 -23.06 17.49 3.69
CA LEU A 235 -22.44 16.34 4.36
C LEU A 235 -23.46 15.51 5.14
N SER A 236 -24.59 16.13 5.50
CA SER A 236 -25.74 15.47 6.11
C SER A 236 -26.70 15.04 5.01
N LEU A 237 -26.36 14.00 4.25
CA LEU A 237 -27.29 13.42 3.28
C LEU A 237 -27.38 11.91 3.47
N TYR A 238 -28.63 11.50 3.69
CA TYR A 238 -29.22 10.16 3.75
C TYR A 238 -29.42 9.53 5.14
N GLU A 239 -30.70 9.56 5.57
CA GLU A 239 -31.43 8.36 6.03
C GLU A 239 -30.66 7.47 7.03
N GLY A 240 -30.57 7.87 8.30
CA GLY A 240 -30.01 7.03 9.37
C GLY A 240 -28.48 6.87 9.37
N ASN A 241 -27.78 7.11 8.24
CA ASN A 241 -26.35 6.82 8.18
C ASN A 241 -25.50 7.86 8.94
N ARG A 242 -24.59 7.37 9.80
CA ARG A 242 -23.69 8.19 10.60
C ARG A 242 -22.41 8.50 9.83
N LEU A 243 -22.08 9.79 9.67
CA LEU A 243 -20.79 10.20 9.11
C LEU A 243 -19.65 9.75 10.03
N VAL A 244 -18.77 8.88 9.52
CA VAL A 244 -17.64 8.28 10.26
C VAL A 244 -16.29 8.76 9.80
N GLY A 245 -16.18 9.39 8.64
CA GLY A 245 -14.88 9.78 8.11
C GLY A 245 -14.91 10.55 6.81
N PHE A 246 -13.72 10.70 6.22
CA PHE A 246 -13.51 11.27 4.90
C PHE A 246 -12.46 10.48 4.13
N GLY A 247 -12.77 10.12 2.89
CA GLY A 247 -11.78 9.93 1.85
C GLY A 247 -11.24 11.28 1.40
N LEU A 248 -9.93 11.44 1.39
CA LEU A 248 -9.25 12.67 0.98
C LEU A 248 -8.38 12.38 -0.24
N CYS A 249 -8.43 13.27 -1.24
CA CYS A 249 -7.61 13.20 -2.43
C CYS A 249 -6.83 14.49 -2.65
N VAL A 250 -5.59 14.33 -3.11
CA VAL A 250 -4.75 15.43 -3.59
C VAL A 250 -4.06 15.00 -4.88
N VAL A 251 -4.15 15.86 -5.89
CA VAL A 251 -3.36 15.73 -7.11
C VAL A 251 -2.26 16.77 -7.07
N LEU A 252 -1.03 16.31 -6.99
CA LEU A 252 0.13 17.18 -7.02
C LEU A 252 0.54 17.40 -8.48
N GLY A 253 0.38 18.65 -8.89
CA GLY A 253 0.83 19.23 -10.14
C GLY A 253 2.34 19.48 -10.13
N ARG A 254 2.97 19.36 -11.31
CA ARG A 254 4.39 19.66 -11.50
C ARG A 254 4.56 20.61 -12.69
N ASP A 255 5.32 21.68 -12.48
CA ASP A 255 5.89 22.49 -13.57
C ASP A 255 7.36 22.12 -13.89
N PHE A 256 8.15 21.57 -12.94
CA PHE A 256 9.55 21.15 -13.16
C PHE A 256 10.05 20.06 -12.18
N PRO A 257 11.19 19.40 -12.47
CA PRO A 257 11.75 18.42 -11.57
C PRO A 257 12.14 18.80 -10.15
N PHE A 258 11.49 18.17 -9.17
CA PHE A 258 11.71 18.36 -7.74
C PHE A 258 12.10 17.07 -7.01
N GLU A 259 12.96 17.21 -6.01
CA GLU A 259 13.41 16.16 -5.10
C GLU A 259 12.63 16.20 -3.79
N PHE A 260 12.12 15.05 -3.37
CA PHE A 260 11.49 14.92 -2.06
C PHE A 260 12.59 14.59 -1.02
N PHE A 261 12.89 15.56 -0.14
CA PHE A 261 13.93 15.44 0.89
C PHE A 261 13.45 14.59 2.08
N PRO A 262 14.31 13.81 2.76
CA PRO A 262 13.90 12.75 3.69
C PRO A 262 13.17 13.28 4.94
N ASN A 263 13.36 14.57 5.26
CA ASN A 263 12.79 15.26 6.41
C ASN A 263 11.56 16.11 6.04
N ASN A 264 11.06 16.03 4.80
CA ASN A 264 9.96 16.85 4.29
C ASN A 264 8.81 16.02 3.69
N ASN A 265 8.60 14.83 4.25
CA ASN A 265 7.87 13.79 3.52
C ASN A 265 6.36 13.77 3.77
N GLY A 266 5.70 14.92 3.67
CA GLY A 266 4.29 14.96 3.98
C GLY A 266 3.62 16.29 3.74
N PHE A 267 2.30 16.24 3.70
CA PHE A 267 1.43 17.40 3.80
C PHE A 267 0.42 17.18 4.92
N THR A 268 -0.30 18.22 5.30
CA THR A 268 -1.29 18.15 6.38
C THR A 268 -2.61 18.68 5.87
N TYR A 269 -3.69 17.94 6.09
CA TYR A 269 -5.02 18.53 5.95
C TYR A 269 -5.39 19.26 7.24
N LYS A 270 -5.71 20.53 7.11
CA LYS A 270 -6.25 21.36 8.17
C LYS A 270 -7.76 21.47 7.98
N LEU A 271 -8.51 20.98 8.96
CA LEU A 271 -9.96 21.11 9.00
C LEU A 271 -10.32 22.31 9.88
N LYS A 272 -11.06 23.27 9.31
CA LYS A 272 -11.63 24.42 10.00
C LYS A 272 -13.14 24.32 10.02
N PHE A 273 -13.75 24.77 11.11
CA PHE A 273 -15.19 24.76 11.34
C PHE A 273 -15.67 26.19 11.58
N GLU A 274 -16.81 26.54 11.00
CA GLU A 274 -17.50 27.81 11.26
C GLU A 274 -18.87 27.52 11.87
N SER A 275 -19.19 28.11 13.03
CA SER A 275 -20.48 27.97 13.71
C SER A 275 -20.88 29.28 14.40
N ASP A 276 -22.16 29.40 14.76
CA ASP A 276 -22.74 30.61 15.37
C ASP A 276 -22.10 30.98 16.72
N ASP A 277 -21.58 29.99 17.44
CA ASP A 277 -21.10 30.16 18.81
C ASP A 277 -19.81 30.98 18.95
N GLN A 278 -19.19 31.46 17.85
CA GLN A 278 -17.92 32.21 17.80
C GLN A 278 -16.75 31.63 18.61
N ARG A 279 -16.89 30.43 19.19
CA ARG A 279 -15.81 29.74 19.88
C ARG A 279 -14.77 29.43 18.82
N HIS A 280 -13.59 30.03 18.94
CA HIS A 280 -12.44 29.70 18.10
C HIS A 280 -12.10 28.21 18.29
N PHE A 281 -12.65 27.35 17.44
CA PHE A 281 -12.32 25.94 17.44
C PHE A 281 -10.88 25.80 16.96
N ARG A 282 -10.07 25.07 17.72
CA ARG A 282 -8.73 24.71 17.26
C ARG A 282 -8.88 23.85 16.00
N PRO A 283 -8.22 24.22 14.89
CA PRO A 283 -8.28 23.45 13.67
C PRO A 283 -7.70 22.04 13.91
N ILE A 284 -8.26 21.05 13.23
CA ILE A 284 -7.78 19.67 13.31
C ILE A 284 -6.73 19.49 12.21
N MET A 285 -5.57 18.95 12.59
CA MET A 285 -4.46 18.67 11.67
C MET A 285 -4.39 17.17 11.41
N LEU A 286 -4.49 16.78 10.15
CA LEU A 286 -4.36 15.40 9.69
C LEU A 286 -3.05 15.29 8.92
N ALA A 287 -2.00 14.83 9.61
CA ALA A 287 -0.69 14.67 9.02
C ALA A 287 -0.67 13.46 8.07
N VAL A 288 -0.15 13.68 6.88
CA VAL A 288 0.04 12.67 5.85
C VAL A 288 1.53 12.42 5.70
N GLU A 289 2.02 11.31 6.23
CA GLU A 289 3.44 10.95 6.20
C GLU A 289 3.74 9.87 5.17
N TYR A 290 4.81 10.09 4.39
CA TYR A 290 5.31 9.15 3.40
C TYR A 290 6.65 8.57 3.85
N ASP A 291 6.67 7.26 4.07
CA ASP A 291 7.92 6.51 4.22
C ASP A 291 8.45 6.09 2.85
N TRP A 292 9.54 6.74 2.43
CA TRP A 292 10.30 6.46 1.20
C TRP A 292 11.46 5.48 1.39
N GLN A 293 11.49 4.74 2.49
CA GLN A 293 12.59 3.87 2.91
C GLN A 293 13.90 4.64 3.12
N GLY A 294 13.80 5.87 3.63
CA GLY A 294 14.96 6.70 3.93
C GLY A 294 15.78 7.15 2.72
N ARG A 295 15.22 7.09 1.50
CA ARG A 295 15.82 7.63 0.27
C ARG A 295 15.11 8.89 -0.20
N ASP A 296 15.88 9.81 -0.78
CA ASP A 296 15.36 10.93 -1.55
C ASP A 296 14.75 10.40 -2.85
N ARG A 297 13.46 10.69 -3.08
CA ARG A 297 12.76 10.19 -4.28
C ARG A 297 12.23 11.31 -5.17
N ARG A 298 12.48 11.06 -6.47
CA ARG A 298 12.13 11.83 -7.67
C ARG A 298 10.68 11.71 -8.15
N PHE A 299 9.71 12.56 -7.82
CA PHE A 299 8.41 12.49 -8.52
C PHE A 299 8.51 13.10 -9.92
N THR A 300 8.64 12.30 -10.98
CA THR A 300 8.89 12.83 -12.34
C THR A 300 7.66 13.42 -13.05
N GLN A 301 6.46 13.22 -12.51
CA GLN A 301 5.17 13.55 -13.12
C GLN A 301 4.10 13.84 -12.06
N HIS A 302 2.86 14.13 -12.48
CA HIS A 302 1.73 14.26 -11.56
C HIS A 302 1.49 12.99 -10.77
N HIS A 303 1.17 13.16 -9.49
CA HIS A 303 0.83 12.05 -8.61
C HIS A 303 -0.50 12.34 -7.90
N THR A 304 -1.34 11.31 -7.87
CA THR A 304 -2.58 11.29 -7.12
C THR A 304 -2.33 10.57 -5.81
N PHE A 305 -2.74 11.22 -4.72
CA PHE A 305 -2.69 10.70 -3.37
C PHE A 305 -4.11 10.55 -2.85
N LEU A 306 -4.45 9.37 -2.34
CA LEU A 306 -5.73 9.06 -1.74
C LEU A 306 -5.52 8.55 -0.32
N TRP A 307 -6.37 9.00 0.59
CA TRP A 307 -6.25 8.69 2.01
C TRP A 307 -7.63 8.43 2.64
N LYS A 308 -7.77 7.38 3.47
CA LYS A 308 -8.93 7.18 4.36
C LYS A 308 -8.67 7.78 5.74
N PHE A 309 -9.48 8.76 6.12
CA PHE A 309 -9.45 9.36 7.45
C PHE A 309 -10.73 9.00 8.21
N GLU A 310 -10.60 8.15 9.22
CA GLU A 310 -11.68 7.85 10.15
C GLU A 310 -11.70 8.89 11.28
N MET A 311 -12.89 9.38 11.61
CA MET A 311 -13.08 10.36 12.66
C MET A 311 -13.20 9.69 14.02
N ASP A 312 -12.37 10.15 14.96
CA ASP A 312 -12.66 9.96 16.37
C ASP A 312 -13.90 10.79 16.76
N LEU A 313 -15.06 10.17 16.72
CA LEU A 313 -16.36 10.77 17.04
C LEU A 313 -16.38 11.39 18.45
N ALA A 314 -15.61 10.86 19.40
CA ALA A 314 -15.52 11.41 20.75
C ALA A 314 -14.80 12.78 20.78
N ARG A 315 -13.87 13.02 19.85
CA ARG A 315 -13.11 14.29 19.76
C ARG A 315 -13.66 15.27 18.73
N ILE A 316 -14.20 14.77 17.62
CA ILE A 316 -14.54 15.55 16.42
C ILE A 316 -16.04 15.67 16.21
N GLY A 317 -16.81 14.60 16.50
CA GLY A 317 -18.24 14.49 16.17
C GLY A 317 -19.05 15.68 16.67
N ASN A 318 -18.99 15.97 17.98
CA ASN A 318 -19.76 17.06 18.59
C ASN A 318 -19.46 18.46 18.00
N ARG A 319 -18.26 18.67 17.43
CA ARG A 319 -17.87 19.97 16.85
C ARG A 319 -18.31 20.09 15.39
N LEU A 320 -18.35 18.98 14.67
CA LEU A 320 -18.71 18.91 13.27
C LEU A 320 -20.22 19.08 13.08
N PHE A 321 -21.03 18.44 13.93
CA PHE A 321 -22.50 18.53 13.85
C PHE A 321 -23.06 19.94 14.10
N GLY A 322 -22.34 20.78 14.84
CA GLY A 322 -22.72 22.18 15.09
C GLY A 322 -22.16 23.19 14.07
N ALA A 323 -21.40 22.75 13.07
CA ALA A 323 -20.79 23.64 12.09
C ALA A 323 -21.74 23.93 10.91
N HIS A 324 -21.71 25.15 10.39
CA HIS A 324 -22.36 25.52 9.13
C HIS A 324 -21.50 25.13 7.93
N THR A 325 -20.19 25.31 8.07
CA THR A 325 -19.22 25.02 7.01
C THR A 325 -18.01 24.30 7.57
N ILE A 326 -17.41 23.47 6.72
CA ILE A 326 -16.16 22.76 6.98
C ILE A 326 -15.21 23.10 5.84
N THR A 327 -14.05 23.67 6.18
CA THR A 327 -12.99 23.96 5.21
C THR A 327 -11.86 22.96 5.39
N PHE A 328 -11.51 22.28 4.30
CA PHE A 328 -10.33 21.45 4.16
C PHE A 328 -9.26 22.28 3.47
N GLU A 329 -8.14 22.51 4.15
CA GLU A 329 -6.99 23.26 3.63
C GLU A 329 -5.75 22.37 3.66
N ILE A 330 -5.07 22.22 2.54
CA ILE A 330 -3.85 21.42 2.43
C ILE A 330 -2.65 22.32 2.73
N LEU A 331 -1.87 21.93 3.73
CA LEU A 331 -0.74 22.67 4.28
C LEU A 331 0.56 21.87 4.15
N ASP A 332 1.69 22.57 4.07
CA ASP A 332 2.99 21.96 4.21
C ASP A 332 3.27 21.53 5.66
N LYS A 333 4.39 20.86 5.90
CA LYS A 333 4.82 20.46 7.25
C LYS A 333 5.07 21.62 8.23
N HIS A 334 5.16 22.85 7.71
CA HIS A 334 5.34 24.07 8.49
C HIS A 334 4.01 24.81 8.71
N TYR A 335 2.89 24.16 8.41
CA TYR A 335 1.52 24.67 8.54
C TYR A 335 1.26 25.93 7.69
N ARG A 336 1.98 26.09 6.59
CA ARG A 336 1.76 27.15 5.61
C ARG A 336 0.85 26.59 4.50
N PRO A 337 -0.04 27.41 3.91
CA PRO A 337 -0.74 27.02 2.69
C PRO A 337 0.27 26.48 1.69
N LEU A 338 -0.07 25.38 1.00
CA LEU A 338 0.80 24.75 0.00
C LEU A 338 0.97 25.66 -1.24
N CYS A 339 1.57 26.83 -1.04
CA CYS A 339 1.98 27.79 -2.04
C CYS A 339 3.51 27.75 -2.08
N PHE A 340 4.06 26.82 -2.84
CA PHE A 340 5.50 26.76 -3.06
C PHE A 340 5.90 27.84 -4.07
N PRO A 341 6.90 28.69 -3.78
CA PRO A 341 7.46 29.59 -4.79
C PRO A 341 8.27 28.90 -5.89
N SER A 342 8.29 27.56 -6.06
CA SER A 342 9.03 26.97 -7.20
C SER A 342 8.84 25.50 -7.60
N THR A 343 8.19 24.58 -6.86
CA THR A 343 8.41 23.15 -7.22
C THR A 343 7.24 22.15 -7.11
N MET A 344 6.14 22.47 -6.43
CA MET A 344 4.98 21.56 -6.34
C MET A 344 3.69 22.37 -6.16
N THR A 345 2.65 22.09 -6.93
CA THR A 345 1.35 22.78 -6.82
C THR A 345 0.26 21.77 -6.51
N VAL A 346 -0.72 22.13 -5.67
CA VAL A 346 -1.95 21.33 -5.62
C VAL A 346 -2.78 21.71 -6.83
N LYS A 347 -2.84 20.80 -7.81
CA LYS A 347 -3.63 21.01 -9.02
C LYS A 347 -5.10 20.89 -8.71
N GLU A 348 -5.44 19.83 -7.99
CA GLU A 348 -6.81 19.46 -7.68
C GLU A 348 -6.89 18.77 -6.32
N CYS A 349 -7.99 18.99 -5.60
CA CYS A 349 -8.31 18.39 -4.32
C CYS A 349 -9.68 17.71 -4.39
N GLY A 350 -9.85 16.62 -3.64
CA GLY A 350 -11.12 15.89 -3.53
C GLY A 350 -11.44 15.53 -2.09
N ILE A 351 -12.72 15.63 -1.72
CA ILE A 351 -13.26 15.15 -0.45
C ILE A 351 -14.44 14.24 -0.75
N PHE A 352 -14.44 13.08 -0.10
CA PHE A 352 -15.46 12.05 -0.20
C PHE A 352 -15.92 11.68 1.23
N PRO A 353 -17.14 12.07 1.65
CA PRO A 353 -17.65 11.72 2.98
C PRO A 353 -17.84 10.20 3.12
N LEU A 354 -17.48 9.64 4.29
CA LEU A 354 -17.63 8.22 4.61
C LEU A 354 -18.70 8.04 5.67
N TYR A 355 -19.58 7.07 5.48
CA TYR A 355 -20.70 6.80 6.39
C TYR A 355 -20.69 5.34 6.82
N SER A 356 -20.98 5.08 8.09
CA SER A 356 -21.27 3.71 8.57
C SER A 356 -22.74 3.40 8.29
N LYS A 357 -23.01 2.15 7.90
CA LYS A 357 -24.37 1.61 7.90
C LYS A 357 -24.82 1.44 9.35
N GLU A 358 -26.03 1.88 9.69
CA GLU A 358 -26.65 1.42 10.93
C GLU A 358 -26.83 -0.09 10.80
N ASN A 359 -26.26 -0.86 11.74
CA ASN A 359 -26.72 -2.23 11.92
C ASN A 359 -28.09 -2.12 12.57
N ASP A 360 -29.10 -2.74 11.98
CA ASP A 360 -30.39 -3.04 12.61
C ASP A 360 -30.19 -4.10 13.72
N ASP A 361 -29.31 -3.84 14.69
CA ASP A 361 -29.05 -4.71 15.85
C ASP A 361 -29.77 -4.19 17.12
N ASP A 362 -30.89 -3.50 16.93
CA ASP A 362 -31.89 -3.24 17.97
C ASP A 362 -33.23 -3.84 17.47
N ASP A 363 -33.35 -5.16 17.43
CA ASP A 363 -34.62 -5.87 17.68
C ASP A 363 -34.38 -7.35 18.02
N ASP A 364 -35.11 -7.80 19.04
CA ASP A 364 -34.99 -9.01 19.85
C ASP A 364 -35.08 -10.37 19.11
N ASP A 365 -34.43 -11.38 19.73
CA ASP A 365 -34.77 -12.80 19.90
C ASP A 365 -35.31 -13.69 18.73
N ASP A 366 -34.81 -14.93 18.78
CA ASP A 366 -35.33 -16.19 18.21
C ASP A 366 -35.03 -16.59 16.74
N ASP A 367 -34.12 -17.56 16.67
CA ASP A 367 -34.19 -18.84 15.95
C ASP A 367 -34.20 -18.94 14.40
N ASP A 368 -33.30 -19.84 13.98
CA ASP A 368 -33.31 -20.73 12.81
C ASP A 368 -32.92 -20.23 11.41
N GLY A 369 -31.74 -20.72 10.98
CA GLY A 369 -31.45 -21.26 9.65
C GLY A 369 -31.75 -20.45 8.39
N GLY A 370 -30.71 -20.02 7.67
CA GLY A 370 -30.87 -19.70 6.25
C GLY A 370 -29.71 -18.94 5.61
N ILE A 371 -29.04 -19.57 4.66
CA ILE A 371 -28.11 -18.95 3.71
C ILE A 371 -28.93 -18.07 2.74
N GLU A 372 -28.58 -16.79 2.59
CA GLU A 372 -28.67 -15.95 1.37
C GLU A 372 -28.33 -14.50 1.78
N GLY A 373 -27.32 -13.85 1.22
CA GLY A 373 -27.42 -13.16 -0.06
C GLY A 373 -27.23 -11.65 0.15
N ALA A 374 -25.98 -11.17 0.22
CA ALA A 374 -25.71 -9.74 0.31
C ALA A 374 -26.13 -9.05 -1.01
N CYS A 375 -27.26 -8.35 -0.94
CA CYS A 375 -27.82 -7.57 -2.03
C CYS A 375 -27.00 -6.29 -2.22
N TRP A 376 -26.32 -6.16 -3.34
CA TRP A 376 -25.68 -4.91 -3.75
C TRP A 376 -26.76 -3.97 -4.33
N ILE A 377 -27.11 -2.92 -3.60
CA ILE A 377 -27.86 -1.81 -4.21
C ILE A 377 -26.84 -0.98 -5.01
N MET A 378 -26.83 -1.21 -6.33
CA MET A 378 -26.17 -0.31 -7.28
C MET A 378 -26.89 1.04 -7.31
N ASP A 379 -26.11 2.12 -7.31
CA ASP A 379 -26.60 3.46 -7.62
C ASP A 379 -27.20 3.52 -9.05
N PRO A 380 -28.49 3.85 -9.21
CA PRO A 380 -29.12 4.00 -10.53
C PRO A 380 -28.62 5.21 -11.34
N SER A 381 -27.78 6.08 -10.76
CA SER A 381 -27.33 7.32 -11.41
C SER A 381 -26.18 7.13 -12.42
N LEU A 382 -25.54 5.95 -12.47
CA LEU A 382 -24.41 5.67 -13.37
C LEU A 382 -24.79 5.15 -14.76
N ASN A 383 -26.09 4.93 -15.05
CA ASN A 383 -26.53 4.33 -16.31
C ASN A 383 -27.11 5.33 -17.33
N LYS A 384 -26.42 6.45 -17.55
CA LYS A 384 -26.72 7.36 -18.67
C LYS A 384 -25.46 7.75 -19.44
N ARG A 385 -24.93 6.82 -20.25
CA ARG A 385 -24.31 7.13 -21.54
C ARG A 385 -24.54 5.99 -22.54
N GLN A 386 -25.62 6.10 -23.32
CA GLN A 386 -25.73 5.53 -24.66
C GLN A 386 -26.09 6.66 -25.63
N LYS A 387 -25.10 7.10 -26.42
CA LYS A 387 -25.13 7.09 -27.89
C LYS A 387 -23.78 7.50 -28.45
#